data_AF-A0AAV9EFG1-F1
#
_entry.id   AF-A0AAV9EFG1-F1
#
_cell.length_a   1.000
_cell.length_b   1.000
_cell.length_c   1.000
_cell.angle_alpha   90.00
_cell.angle_beta   90.00
_cell.angle_gamma   90.00
#
_symmetry.space_group_name_H-M   'P 1'
#
loop_
_entity.id
_entity.type
_entity.pdbx_description
1 polymer ?
#
loop_
_entity_poly.entity_id
_entity_poly.type
_entity_poly.pdbx_seq_one_letter_code
_entity_poly.pdbx_strand_id
1 'polypeptide(L)'
;MAHQGLVVLAVVTLLCIFINLRSTYADEQQWCVTDPKASVDDLQKALDWACGVGGADCDPIQSNQSMLRISNTVTDHASYAFNSY
;
A
#
# COMPACT_ATOMS: atom_id res chain seq x y z
N MET A 1 -1.36 -50.71 -0.71
CA MET A 1 -0.48 -49.67 -1.31
C MET A 1 -1.26 -48.58 -2.05
N ALA A 2 -2.27 -48.88 -2.88
CA ALA A 2 -3.06 -47.86 -3.59
C ALA A 2 -3.94 -46.97 -2.68
N HIS A 3 -4.54 -47.54 -1.63
CA HIS A 3 -5.40 -46.80 -0.69
C HIS A 3 -4.63 -45.73 0.11
N GLN A 4 -3.40 -46.03 0.53
CA GLN A 4 -2.58 -45.08 1.30
C GLN A 4 -2.09 -43.92 0.44
N GLY A 5 -1.74 -44.17 -0.84
CA GLY A 5 -1.38 -43.11 -1.79
C GLY A 5 -2.53 -42.15 -2.08
N LEU A 6 -3.77 -42.66 -2.18
CA LEU A 6 -4.97 -41.85 -2.38
C LEU A 6 -5.26 -40.95 -1.17
N VAL A 7 -5.10 -41.47 0.05
CA VAL A 7 -5.30 -40.72 1.30
C VAL A 7 -4.28 -39.58 1.43
N VAL A 8 -3.00 -39.86 1.12
CA VAL A 8 -1.94 -38.82 1.16
C VAL A 8 -2.23 -37.71 0.14
N LEU A 9 -2.64 -38.06 -1.08
CA LEU A 9 -2.98 -37.08 -2.11
C LEU A 9 -4.16 -36.18 -1.70
N ALA A 10 -5.20 -36.77 -1.10
CA ALA A 10 -6.37 -36.01 -0.62
C ALA A 10 -6.04 -35.06 0.55
N VAL A 11 -5.16 -35.47 1.47
CA VAL A 11 -4.74 -34.61 2.58
C VAL A 11 -3.88 -33.45 2.07
N VAL A 12 -2.97 -33.69 1.13
CA VAL A 12 -2.13 -32.63 0.54
C VAL A 12 -2.97 -31.61 -0.21
N THR A 13 -3.94 -32.03 -1.02
CA THR A 13 -4.81 -31.10 -1.76
C THR A 13 -5.69 -30.28 -0.82
N LEU A 14 -6.26 -30.90 0.23
CA LEU A 14 -7.04 -30.18 1.25
C LEU A 14 -6.18 -29.15 1.99
N LEU A 15 -4.98 -29.53 2.43
CA LEU A 15 -4.03 -28.60 3.07
C LEU A 15 -3.64 -27.46 2.13
N CYS A 16 -3.38 -27.73 0.85
CA CYS A 16 -3.12 -26.70 -0.15
C CYS A 16 -4.33 -25.77 -0.34
N ILE A 17 -5.56 -26.30 -0.38
CA ILE A 17 -6.77 -25.48 -0.49
C ILE A 17 -6.90 -24.55 0.73
N PHE A 18 -6.65 -25.02 1.95
CA PHE A 18 -6.67 -24.19 3.15
C PHE A 18 -5.55 -23.13 3.18
N ILE A 19 -4.34 -23.46 2.69
CA ILE A 19 -3.22 -22.52 2.60
C ILE A 19 -3.51 -21.44 1.55
N ASN A 20 -4.07 -21.80 0.40
CA ASN A 20 -4.39 -20.86 -0.68
C ASN A 20 -5.66 -20.03 -0.38
N LEU A 21 -6.63 -20.55 0.38
CA LEU A 21 -7.82 -19.80 0.80
C LEU A 21 -7.49 -18.60 1.71
N ARG A 22 -6.35 -18.67 2.43
CA ARG A 22 -5.81 -17.53 3.19
C ARG A 22 -5.27 -16.40 2.31
N SER A 23 -4.92 -16.69 1.05
CA SER A 23 -4.30 -15.72 0.15
C SER A 23 -5.30 -14.84 -0.58
N THR A 24 -6.60 -15.18 -0.56
CA THR A 24 -7.64 -14.44 -1.30
C THR A 24 -8.56 -13.60 -0.41
N TYR A 25 -8.33 -13.56 0.90
CA TYR A 25 -9.19 -12.87 1.87
C TYR A 25 -8.50 -11.69 2.58
N ALA A 26 -7.43 -11.16 1.99
CA ALA A 26 -6.79 -9.94 2.44
C ALA A 26 -6.04 -9.24 1.29
N ASP A 27 -6.72 -9.01 0.17
CA ASP A 27 -6.49 -7.76 -0.58
C ASP A 27 -7.45 -6.71 -0.02
N GLU A 28 -7.39 -6.54 1.30
CA GLU A 28 -7.91 -5.36 1.95
C GLU A 28 -6.98 -4.24 1.51
N GLN A 29 -7.34 -3.56 0.41
CA GLN A 29 -6.64 -2.41 -0.15
C GLN A 29 -6.13 -1.53 1.00
N GLN A 30 -4.84 -1.67 1.32
CA GLN A 30 -4.26 -0.98 2.46
C GLN A 30 -4.15 0.49 2.05
N TRP A 31 -4.71 1.38 2.86
CA TRP A 31 -4.57 2.81 2.64
C TRP A 31 -3.46 3.37 3.52
N CYS A 32 -2.35 3.78 2.91
CA CYS A 32 -1.22 4.38 3.62
C CYS A 32 -1.52 5.85 3.96
N VAL A 33 -1.41 6.19 5.24
CA VAL A 33 -1.55 7.57 5.74
C VAL A 33 -0.28 8.01 6.45
N THR A 34 -0.03 9.31 6.47
CA THR A 34 1.09 9.90 7.22
C THR A 34 0.97 9.69 8.72
N ASP A 35 2.10 9.51 9.41
CA ASP A 35 2.15 9.51 10.87
C ASP A 35 1.74 10.89 11.42
N PRO A 36 0.69 11.00 12.26
CA PRO A 36 0.27 12.28 12.85
C PRO A 36 1.30 12.92 13.77
N LYS A 37 2.36 12.19 14.16
CA LYS A 37 3.49 12.69 14.96
C LYS A 37 4.62 13.25 14.10
N ALA A 38 4.61 13.03 12.79
CA ALA A 38 5.63 13.57 11.90
C ALA A 38 5.56 15.09 11.84
N SER A 39 6.73 15.74 11.78
CA SER A 39 6.77 17.19 11.59
C SER A 39 6.34 17.56 10.17
N VAL A 40 5.73 18.74 10.00
CA VAL A 40 5.34 19.24 8.67
C VAL A 40 6.56 19.34 7.73
N ASP A 41 7.71 19.75 8.26
CA ASP A 41 8.95 19.86 7.49
C ASP A 41 9.45 18.51 6.97
N ASP A 42 9.35 17.45 7.79
CA ASP A 42 9.75 16.11 7.37
C ASP A 42 8.76 15.54 6.36
N LEU A 43 7.46 15.79 6.55
CA LEU A 43 6.42 15.42 5.59
C LEU A 43 6.62 16.13 4.24
N GLN A 44 6.99 17.41 4.24
CA GLN A 44 7.26 18.15 3.01
C GLN A 44 8.46 17.57 2.27
N LYS A 45 9.57 17.29 2.97
CA LYS A 45 10.75 16.67 2.33
C LYS A 45 10.45 15.29 1.75
N ALA A 46 9.67 14.48 2.47
CA ALA A 46 9.28 13.16 2.01
C ALA A 46 8.31 13.23 0.81
N LEU A 47 7.39 14.19 0.81
CA LEU A 47 6.50 14.48 -0.32
C LEU A 47 7.27 14.94 -1.56
N ASP A 48 8.23 15.86 -1.40
CA ASP A 48 9.09 16.35 -2.49
C ASP A 48 9.91 15.19 -3.11
N TRP A 49 10.39 14.26 -2.28
CA TRP A 49 11.06 13.05 -2.76
C TRP A 49 10.11 12.14 -3.53
N ALA A 50 8.93 11.84 -2.98
CA ALA A 50 7.96 10.92 -3.56
C ALA A 50 7.47 11.39 -4.93
N CYS A 51 7.12 12.67 -5.06
CA CYS A 51 6.68 13.25 -6.34
C CYS A 51 7.83 13.55 -7.31
N GLY A 52 9.08 13.56 -6.84
CA GLY A 52 10.27 13.78 -7.65
C GLY A 52 10.88 12.46 -8.12
N VAL A 53 11.95 12.05 -7.46
CA VAL A 53 12.72 10.84 -7.83
C VAL A 53 12.05 9.54 -7.38
N GLY A 54 11.11 9.60 -6.43
CA GLY A 54 10.38 8.43 -5.92
C GLY A 54 9.36 7.89 -6.91
N GLY A 55 8.77 8.72 -7.77
CA GLY A 55 7.86 8.28 -8.82
C GLY A 55 6.44 7.96 -8.37
N ALA A 56 5.97 8.52 -7.25
CA ALA A 56 4.55 8.50 -6.89
C ALA A 56 3.71 9.27 -7.93
N ASP A 57 2.45 8.86 -8.15
CA ASP A 57 1.51 9.66 -8.96
C ASP A 57 1.03 10.85 -8.14
N CYS A 58 1.56 12.02 -8.49
CA CYS A 58 1.23 13.26 -7.84
C CYS A 58 0.43 14.22 -8.74
N ASP A 59 0.06 13.81 -9.95
CA ASP A 59 -0.71 14.67 -10.88
C ASP A 59 -2.02 15.19 -10.25
N PRO A 60 -2.79 14.39 -9.48
CA PRO A 60 -4.02 14.86 -8.85
C PRO A 60 -3.81 15.94 -7.79
N ILE A 61 -2.65 15.96 -7.12
CA ILE A 61 -2.32 16.91 -6.05
C ILE A 61 -1.43 18.08 -6.52
N GLN A 62 -0.89 18.03 -7.75
CA GLN A 62 0.03 19.02 -8.31
C GLN A 62 -0.64 20.17 -9.08
N SER A 63 -1.97 20.23 -9.15
CA SER A 63 -2.72 21.20 -9.97
C SER A 63 -2.43 22.69 -9.66
N ASN A 64 -1.62 23.00 -8.65
CA ASN A 64 -0.75 24.17 -8.63
C ASN A 64 0.46 23.85 -7.72
N GLN A 65 1.69 23.78 -8.24
CA GLN A 65 2.90 23.60 -7.41
C GLN A 65 3.06 24.69 -6.32
N SER A 66 2.45 25.87 -6.54
CA SER A 66 2.32 26.95 -5.54
C SER A 66 1.23 26.68 -4.49
N MET A 67 0.21 25.88 -4.80
CA MET A 67 -0.87 25.45 -3.89
C MET A 67 -0.45 24.33 -2.94
N LEU A 68 0.55 23.50 -3.30
CA LEU A 68 1.16 22.52 -2.38
C LEU A 68 1.67 23.17 -1.08
N ARG A 69 2.06 24.45 -1.15
CA ARG A 69 2.47 25.25 0.02
C ARG A 69 1.32 26.04 0.66
N ILE A 70 0.17 26.20 0.01
CA ILE A 70 -0.82 27.24 0.35
C ILE A 70 -2.21 26.70 0.72
N SER A 71 -2.65 25.50 0.32
CA SER A 71 -3.92 24.93 0.83
C SER A 71 -4.07 23.42 0.63
N ASN A 72 -4.79 22.78 1.56
CA ASN A 72 -4.79 21.35 1.94
C ASN A 72 -3.48 20.93 2.61
N THR A 73 -3.57 20.28 3.77
CA THR A 73 -2.40 20.16 4.65
C THR A 73 -1.32 19.29 3.98
N VAL A 74 -0.04 19.62 4.19
CA VAL A 74 1.09 18.79 3.70
C VAL A 74 0.88 17.32 4.04
N THR A 75 0.25 17.05 5.19
CA THR A 75 -0.21 15.75 5.68
C THR A 75 -1.15 15.02 4.72
N ASP A 76 -2.15 15.71 4.16
CA ASP A 76 -3.12 15.11 3.23
C ASP A 76 -2.46 14.76 1.88
N HIS A 77 -1.66 15.68 1.35
CA HIS A 77 -0.92 15.47 0.10
C HIS A 77 0.12 14.35 0.24
N ALA A 78 0.85 14.31 1.35
CA ALA A 78 1.80 13.24 1.63
C ALA A 78 1.10 11.89 1.82
N SER A 79 -0.07 11.85 2.47
CA SER A 79 -0.85 10.60 2.59
C SER A 79 -1.26 10.06 1.22
N TYR A 80 -1.71 10.93 0.31
CA TYR A 80 -2.04 10.54 -1.06
C TYR A 80 -0.81 10.02 -1.81
N ALA A 81 0.28 10.79 -1.81
CA ALA A 81 1.51 10.43 -2.53
C ALA A 81 2.11 9.11 -2.02
N PHE A 82 2.10 8.87 -0.70
CA PHE A 82 2.61 7.62 -0.12
C PHE A 82 1.72 6.43 -0.41
N ASN A 83 0.40 6.64 -0.51
CA ASN A 83 -0.53 5.60 -0.91
C ASN A 83 -0.41 5.23 -2.40
N SER A 84 0.04 6.17 -3.24
CA SER A 84 0.20 5.94 -4.67
C SER A 84 1.44 5.12 -5.04
N TYR A 85 2.25 4.72 -4.06
CA TYR A 85 3.50 3.97 -4.23
C TYR A 85 3.26 2.46 -4.17
#